data_AF-A0A969L5K1-F1
#
_entry.id   AF-A0A969L5K1-F1
#
_cell.length_a   1.000
_cell.length_b   1.000
_cell.length_c   1.000
_cell.angle_alpha   90.00
_cell.angle_beta   90.00
_cell.angle_gamma   90.00
#
_symmetry.space_group_name_H-M   'P 1'
#
loop_
_entity.id
_entity.type
_entity.pdbx_description
1 polymer ?
#
loop_
_entity_poly.entity_id
_entity_poly.type
_entity_poly.pdbx_seq_one_letter_code
_entity_poly.pdbx_strand_id
1 'polypeptide(L)' 'MEDSVLKNKIYELMRSEFEMDGFEILSVSDRHYQNRIVNGKYSIFDVQIGYKTYNQVTGATKYKNIENYTIIFDT' A
#
# COMPACT_ATOMS: atom_id res chain seq x y z
N MET A 1 12.73 -11.79 5.76
CA MET A 1 13.66 -10.79 5.19
C MET A 1 13.26 -10.38 3.77
N GLU A 2 12.59 -11.24 2.99
CA GLU A 2 12.05 -10.92 1.65
C GLU A 2 10.85 -9.95 1.69
N ASP A 3 10.04 -10.03 2.74
CA ASP A 3 8.86 -9.18 2.96
C ASP A 3 9.16 -7.67 2.96
N SER A 4 10.32 -7.24 3.45
CA SER A 4 10.67 -5.82 3.52
C SER A 4 11.10 -5.25 2.16
N VAL A 5 11.71 -6.08 1.30
CA VAL A 5 12.17 -5.66 -0.03
C VAL A 5 10.98 -5.44 -0.96
N LEU A 6 10.01 -6.35 -0.92
CA LEU A 6 8.81 -6.24 -1.75
C LEU A 6 7.90 -5.09 -1.30
N LYS A 7 7.76 -4.89 0.01
CA LYS A 7 7.08 -3.71 0.56
C LYS A 7 7.73 -2.42 0.09
N ASN A 8 9.07 -2.32 0.15
CA ASN A 8 9.78 -1.13 -0.35
C ASN A 8 9.50 -0.86 -1.85
N LYS A 9 9.46 -1.90 -2.69
CA LYS A 9 9.08 -1.75 -4.10
C LYS A 9 7.64 -1.25 -4.28
N ILE A 10 6.70 -1.71 -3.46
CA ILE A 10 5.32 -1.20 -3.44
C ILE A 10 5.30 0.28 -3.06
N TYR A 11 6.08 0.69 -2.06
CA TYR A 11 6.20 2.10 -1.68
C TYR A 11 6.76 2.98 -2.81
N GLU A 12 7.79 2.49 -3.52
CA GLU A 12 8.38 3.21 -4.65
C GLU A 12 7.41 3.32 -5.84
N LEU A 13 6.75 2.22 -6.22
CA LEU A 13 5.75 2.21 -7.29
C LEU A 13 4.58 3.15 -6.98
N MET A 14 4.06 3.08 -5.76
CA MET A 14 2.93 3.93 -5.36
C MET A 14 3.32 5.41 -5.38
N ARG A 15 4.55 5.76 -4.98
CA ARG A 15 5.07 7.14 -5.07
C ARG A 15 5.35 7.62 -6.49
N SER A 16 5.71 6.74 -7.42
CA SER A 16 6.02 7.12 -8.80
C SER A 16 4.77 7.27 -9.66
N GLU A 17 3.80 6.36 -9.50
CA GLU A 17 2.60 6.31 -10.33
C GLU A 17 1.47 7.18 -9.79
N PHE A 18 1.43 7.39 -8.47
CA PHE A 18 0.46 8.25 -7.83
C PHE A 18 1.20 9.46 -7.26
N GLU A 19 0.75 10.67 -7.58
CA GLU A 19 1.24 11.92 -6.98
C GLU A 19 0.85 11.94 -5.49
N MET A 20 1.50 11.11 -4.68
CA MET A 20 1.17 10.83 -3.28
C MET A 20 1.61 11.93 -2.33
N ASP A 21 1.70 13.19 -2.76
CA ASP A 21 2.07 14.29 -1.87
C ASP A 21 1.00 14.44 -0.78
N GLY A 22 1.35 14.03 0.43
CA GLY A 22 0.46 13.96 1.60
C GLY A 22 -0.34 12.65 1.76
N PHE A 23 -0.27 11.70 0.83
CA PHE A 23 -0.81 10.35 1.01
C PHE A 23 0.22 9.41 1.64
N GLU A 24 -0.21 8.58 2.59
CA GLU A 24 0.59 7.55 3.24
C GLU A 24 -0.04 6.17 2.99
N ILE A 25 0.81 5.14 2.87
CA ILE A 25 0.35 3.75 2.85
C ILE A 25 -0.04 3.37 4.28
N LEU A 26 -1.29 2.95 4.46
CA LEU A 26 -1.85 2.54 5.75
C LEU A 26 -1.71 1.05 5.97
N SER A 27 -1.85 0.24 4.91
CA SER A 27 -1.67 -1.20 4.98
C SER A 27 -1.27 -1.80 3.64
N VAL A 28 -0.52 -2.89 3.70
CA VAL A 28 -0.20 -3.77 2.57
C VAL A 28 -0.48 -5.19 3.04
N SER A 29 -1.35 -5.90 2.33
CA SER A 29 -1.80 -7.24 2.71
C SER A 29 -1.89 -8.14 1.49
N ASP A 30 -1.30 -9.32 1.60
CA ASP A 30 -1.44 -10.44 0.66
C ASP A 30 -2.31 -11.56 1.25
N ARG A 31 -2.96 -11.35 2.41
CA ARG A 31 -3.67 -12.39 3.16
C ARG A 31 -4.68 -13.18 2.31
N HIS A 32 -5.35 -12.53 1.36
CA HIS A 32 -6.32 -13.17 0.46
C HIS A 32 -5.67 -14.03 -0.63
N TYR A 33 -4.36 -13.84 -0.87
CA TYR A 33 -3.59 -14.38 -1.98
C TYR A 33 -2.37 -15.22 -1.57
N GLN A 34 -2.01 -15.25 -0.28
CA GLN A 34 -0.86 -16.03 0.25
C GLN A 34 -0.85 -17.50 -0.18
N ASN A 35 -2.04 -18.11 -0.32
CA ASN A 35 -2.19 -19.50 -0.76
C ASN A 35 -2.63 -19.63 -2.22
N ARG A 36 -2.65 -18.53 -2.98
CA ARG A 36 -3.08 -18.46 -4.37
C ARG A 36 -1.95 -17.89 -5.21
N ILE A 37 -1.11 -18.78 -5.72
CA ILE A 37 -0.17 -18.42 -6.76
C ILE A 37 -0.98 -18.18 -8.02
N VAL A 38 -1.10 -16.93 -8.46
CA VAL A 38 -1.79 -16.61 -9.71
C VAL A 38 -0.83 -16.95 -10.86
N ASN A 39 -1.10 -18.08 -11.51
CA ASN A 39 -0.37 -18.59 -12.68
C ASN A 39 1.16 -18.73 -12.51
N GLY A 40 1.67 -18.92 -11.28
CA GLY A 40 3.10 -19.12 -11.06
C GLY A 40 3.99 -17.90 -11.29
N LYS A 41 3.40 -16.75 -11.65
CA LYS A 41 4.11 -15.63 -12.26
C LYS A 41 3.77 -14.28 -11.62
N TYR A 42 2.69 -14.21 -10.84
CA TYR A 42 2.24 -12.95 -10.27
C TYR A 42 2.04 -13.02 -8.76
N SER A 43 2.47 -11.96 -8.06
CA SER A 43 2.11 -11.68 -6.67
C SER A 43 1.06 -10.59 -6.60
N ILE A 44 0.06 -10.75 -5.73
CA ILE A 44 -1.06 -9.82 -5.59
C ILE A 44 -1.10 -9.26 -4.17
N PHE A 45 -1.23 -7.94 -4.06
CA PHE A 45 -1.31 -7.22 -2.80
C PHE A 45 -2.49 -6.26 -2.79
N ASP A 46 -3.26 -6.29 -1.71
CA ASP A 46 -4.18 -5.22 -1.37
C ASP A 46 -3.40 -4.13 -0.62
N VAL A 47 -3.45 -2.91 -1.14
CA VAL A 47 -2.79 -1.73 -0.60
C VAL A 47 -3.83 -0.69 -0.26
N GLN A 48 -3.82 -0.23 0.98
CA GLN A 48 -4.65 0.88 1.41
C GLN A 48 -3.78 2.12 1.57
N ILE A 49 -4.22 3.23 0.98
CA ILE A 49 -3.60 4.55 1.15
C ILE A 49 -4.58 5.52 1.78
N GLY A 50 -4.06 6.57 2.40
CA GLY A 50 -4.89 7.66 2.90
C GLY A 50 -4.12 8.95 3.07
N TYR A 51 -4.81 10.08 2.94
CA TYR A 51 -4.22 11.40 3.10
C TYR A 51 -4.03 11.73 4.59
N LYS A 52 -2.79 11.97 4.99
CA LYS A 52 -2.44 12.27 6.38
C LYS A 52 -2.89 13.68 6.72
N THR A 53 -3.85 13.81 7.62
CA THR A 53 -4.28 15.10 8.18
C THR A 53 -3.89 15.20 9.64
N TYR A 54 -3.49 16.40 10.06
CA TYR A 54 -3.21 16.68 11.45
C TYR A 54 -4.40 17.39 12.09
N ASN A 55 -4.93 16.86 13.17
CA ASN A 55 -5.90 17.60 13.97
C ASN A 55 -5.14 18.57 14.88
N GLN A 56 -5.15 19.85 14.52
CA GLN A 56 -4.47 20.91 15.27
C GLN A 56 -4.98 21.07 16.72
N VAL A 57 -6.21 20.63 17.01
CA VAL A 57 -6.83 20.78 18.33
C VAL A 57 -6.45 19.64 19.27
N THR A 58 -6.43 18.41 18.77
CA THR A 58 -6.15 17.22 19.59
C THR A 58 -4.73 16.68 19.43
N GLY A 59 -3.97 17.20 18.49
CA GLY A 59 -2.65 16.69 18.09
C GLY A 59 -2.68 15.32 17.42
N ALA A 60 -3.87 14.75 17.19
CA ALA A 60 -4.04 13.41 16.66
C ALA A 60 -3.85 13.39 15.13
N THR A 61 -3.15 12.38 14.64
CA THR A 61 -3.12 12.07 13.20
C THR A 61 -4.42 11.41 12.79
N LYS A 62 -5.06 11.92 11.75
CA LYS A 62 -6.24 11.32 11.14
C LYS A 62 -6.00 11.15 9.64
N TYR A 63 -6.35 9.99 9.11
CA TYR A 63 -6.33 9.74 7.68
C TYR A 63 -7.70 10.06 7.07
N LYS A 64 -7.71 10.77 5.94
CA LYS A 64 -8.90 11.05 5.13
C LYS A 64 -8.69 10.51 3.72
N ASN A 65 -9.77 10.46 2.94
CA ASN A 65 -9.73 10.01 1.53
C ASN A 65 -9.01 8.65 1.41
N ILE A 66 -9.49 7.67 2.19
CA ILE A 66 -8.90 6.34 2.21
C ILE A 66 -9.30 5.63 0.92
N GLU A 67 -8.31 5.13 0.20
CA GLU A 67 -8.48 4.42 -1.06
C GLU A 67 -7.84 3.04 -0.96
N ASN A 68 -8.43 2.07 -1.66
CA ASN A 68 -7.98 0.69 -1.66
C ASN A 68 -7.62 0.30 -3.08
N TYR A 69 -6.41 -0.22 -3.26
CA TYR A 69 -5.84 -0.64 -4.52
C TYR A 69 -5.47 -2.11 -4.44
N THR A 70 -5.62 -2.83 -5.54
CA THR A 70 -5.05 -4.17 -5.69
C THR A 70 -3.92 -4.06 -6.71
N ILE A 71 -2.69 -4.33 -6.26
CA ILE A 71 -1.48 -4.28 -7.08
C ILE A 71 -1.07 -5.69 -7.46
N ILE A 72 -0.71 -5.87 -8.71
CA ILE A 72 -0.26 -7.14 -9.28
C ILE A 72 1.18 -6.95 -9.78
N PHE A 73 2.11 -7.72 -9.25
CA PHE A 73 3.51 -7.74 -9.67
C PHE A 73 3.82 -9.02 -10.43
N ASP A 74 4.58 -8.90 -11.51
CA ASP A 74 5.35 -10.03 -12.05
C ASP A 74 6.45 -10.41 -11.04
N THR A 75 6.54 -11.69 -10.68
CA THR A 75 7.58 -12.27 -9.81
C THR A 75 8.80 -12.74 -10.59
#